data_AF-A0A3C0RE73-F1
#
_entry.id   AF-A0A3C0RE73-F1
#
_cell.length_a   1.000
_cell.length_b   1.000
_cell.length_c   1.000
_cell.angle_alpha   90.00
_cell.angle_beta   90.00
_cell.angle_gamma   90.00
#
_symmetry.space_group_name_H-M   'P 1'
#
loop_
_entity.id
_entity.type
_entity.pdbx_description
1 polymer ?
#
loop_
_entity_poly.entity_id
_entity_poly.type
_entity_poly.pdbx_seq_one_letter_code
_entity_poly.pdbx_strand_id
1 'polypeptide(L)'
;FKPIGKAGFAGSIPDSFKLRIIERAHTQLVSAQNAVKNLATDYKFKSASVRLHEIEWHRKFTLSAACIVLFLIGAPLGAIIRKGGLGTPLVFAIIFFVLFHLMNTVGEKIVKESVTTAFAGMWLSTAVLIPIGFFLTYKAMRDSQLFNKEFYYRSYVQLKKIFTNFNKTGKQKPDDYGQPT
;
A
#
# COMPACT_ATOMS: atom_id res chain seq x y z
N PHE A 1 34.33 -34.15 -33.87
CA PHE A 1 33.86 -34.38 -32.48
C PHE A 1 33.45 -35.83 -32.32
N LYS A 2 34.31 -36.67 -31.76
CA LYS A 2 34.03 -38.09 -31.48
C LYS A 2 33.43 -38.17 -30.07
N PRO A 3 32.21 -38.70 -29.86
CA PRO A 3 31.65 -38.81 -28.53
C PRO A 3 32.51 -39.80 -27.73
N ILE A 4 33.15 -39.31 -26.65
CA ILE A 4 33.91 -40.16 -25.74
C ILE A 4 32.91 -41.10 -25.07
N GLY A 5 32.96 -42.36 -25.49
CA GLY A 5 32.06 -43.41 -25.05
C GLY A 5 32.16 -43.64 -23.54
N LYS A 6 31.00 -43.81 -22.91
CA LYS A 6 30.82 -44.16 -21.50
C LYS A 6 31.56 -45.45 -21.07
N ALA A 7 32.11 -46.20 -22.02
CA ALA A 7 32.80 -47.47 -21.79
C ALA A 7 34.27 -47.34 -21.34
N GLY A 8 34.95 -46.21 -21.57
CA GLY A 8 36.39 -46.07 -21.28
C GLY A 8 36.73 -45.74 -19.83
N PHE A 9 35.92 -44.90 -19.17
CA PHE A 9 36.17 -44.43 -17.80
C PHE A 9 35.47 -45.31 -16.73
N ALA A 10 34.35 -45.95 -17.09
CA ALA A 10 33.56 -46.76 -16.15
C ALA A 10 34.14 -48.17 -15.90
N GLY A 11 34.96 -48.68 -16.83
CA GLY A 11 35.57 -50.01 -16.75
C GLY A 11 36.91 -50.06 -15.99
N SER A 12 37.57 -48.91 -15.78
CA SER A 12 38.88 -48.81 -15.13
C SER A 12 38.84 -48.53 -13.62
N ILE A 13 37.65 -48.47 -13.03
CA ILE A 13 37.44 -48.09 -11.62
C ILE A 13 36.94 -49.33 -10.85
N PRO A 14 37.64 -49.79 -9.80
CA PRO A 14 37.16 -50.86 -8.93
C PRO A 14 35.84 -50.48 -8.25
N ASP A 15 34.90 -51.42 -8.11
CA ASP A 15 33.54 -51.14 -7.64
C ASP A 15 33.47 -50.45 -6.26
N SER A 16 34.47 -50.69 -5.40
CA SER A 16 34.62 -50.02 -4.10
C SER A 16 34.85 -48.51 -4.18
N PHE A 17 35.47 -48.01 -5.25
CA PHE A 17 35.75 -46.59 -5.45
C PHE A 17 34.62 -45.84 -6.17
N LYS A 18 33.73 -46.54 -6.87
CA LYS A 18 32.62 -45.93 -7.61
C LYS A 18 31.68 -45.15 -6.70
N LEU A 19 31.29 -45.73 -5.56
CA LEU A 19 30.43 -45.07 -4.57
C LEU A 19 31.07 -43.78 -4.04
N ARG A 20 32.36 -43.81 -3.71
CA ARG A 20 33.09 -42.64 -3.20
C ARG A 20 33.21 -41.51 -4.23
N ILE A 21 33.37 -41.84 -5.51
CA ILE A 21 33.43 -40.85 -6.59
C ILE A 21 32.03 -40.25 -6.83
N ILE A 22 30.98 -41.06 -6.81
CA ILE A 22 29.59 -40.59 -6.96
C ILE A 22 29.20 -39.68 -5.80
N GLU A 23 29.51 -40.04 -4.56
CA GLU A 23 29.25 -39.18 -3.40
C GLU A 23 30.00 -37.85 -3.49
N ARG A 24 31.30 -37.87 -3.82
CA ARG A 24 32.05 -36.62 -3.99
C ARG A 24 31.53 -35.75 -5.14
N ALA A 25 31.15 -36.37 -6.25
CA ALA A 25 30.53 -35.66 -7.36
C ALA A 25 29.17 -35.07 -6.96
N HIS A 26 28.36 -35.82 -6.22
CA HIS A 26 27.07 -35.37 -5.70
C HIS A 26 27.24 -34.21 -4.71
N THR A 27 28.16 -34.32 -3.74
CA THR A 27 28.47 -33.24 -2.80
C THR A 27 28.97 -31.99 -3.51
N GLN A 28 29.79 -32.12 -4.56
CA GLN A 28 30.24 -30.97 -5.35
C GLN A 28 29.15 -30.35 -6.22
N LEU A 29 28.21 -31.15 -6.74
CA LEU A 29 27.06 -30.64 -7.47
C LEU A 29 26.09 -29.90 -6.54
N VAL A 30 25.83 -30.46 -5.35
CA VAL A 30 24.97 -29.83 -4.35
C VAL A 30 25.60 -28.55 -3.81
N SER A 31 26.91 -28.54 -3.53
CA SER A 31 27.62 -27.32 -3.09
C SER A 31 27.61 -26.23 -4.16
N ALA A 32 27.83 -26.59 -5.43
CA ALA A 32 27.73 -25.67 -6.56
C ALA A 32 26.29 -25.14 -6.75
N GLN A 33 25.27 -26.00 -6.66
CA GLN A 33 23.87 -25.57 -6.71
C GLN A 33 23.52 -24.62 -5.57
N ASN A 34 23.99 -24.90 -4.36
CA ASN A 34 23.74 -24.05 -3.20
C ASN A 34 24.45 -22.69 -3.34
N ALA A 35 25.68 -22.66 -3.85
CA ALA A 35 26.38 -21.41 -4.14
C ALA A 35 25.61 -20.55 -5.16
N VAL A 36 25.09 -21.15 -6.23
CA VAL A 36 24.28 -20.43 -7.23
C VAL A 36 22.94 -19.95 -6.65
N LYS A 37 22.26 -20.78 -5.85
CA LYS A 37 21.02 -20.39 -5.16
C LYS A 37 21.24 -19.24 -4.19
N ASN A 38 22.35 -19.26 -3.46
CA ASN A 38 22.71 -18.20 -2.52
C ASN A 38 23.00 -16.89 -3.28
N LEU A 39 23.79 -16.92 -4.35
CA LEU A 39 24.02 -15.74 -5.20
C LEU A 39 22.73 -15.17 -5.79
N ALA A 40 21.83 -16.03 -6.31
CA ALA A 40 20.54 -15.59 -6.84
C ALA A 40 19.66 -14.95 -5.76
N THR A 41 19.75 -15.45 -4.53
CA THR A 41 19.03 -14.93 -3.37
C THR A 41 19.62 -13.60 -2.93
N ASP A 42 20.94 -13.48 -2.86
CA ASP A 42 21.65 -12.23 -2.53
C ASP A 42 21.36 -11.11 -3.54
N TYR A 43 21.28 -11.44 -4.84
CA TYR A 43 20.87 -10.49 -5.88
C TYR A 43 19.43 -10.01 -5.67
N LYS A 44 18.50 -10.89 -5.27
CA LYS A 44 17.12 -10.52 -4.93
C LYS A 44 17.06 -9.62 -3.69
N PHE A 45 17.85 -9.90 -2.67
CA PHE A 45 17.92 -9.06 -1.47
C PHE A 45 18.50 -7.67 -1.78
N LYS A 46 19.61 -7.61 -2.53
CA LYS A 46 20.26 -6.34 -2.88
C LYS A 46 19.37 -5.45 -3.76
N SER A 47 18.68 -6.04 -4.74
CA SER A 47 17.71 -5.32 -5.58
C SER A 47 16.46 -4.88 -4.80
N ALA A 48 16.02 -5.65 -3.80
CA ALA A 48 14.93 -5.24 -2.92
C ALA A 48 15.33 -4.04 -2.03
N SER A 49 16.54 -4.03 -1.46
CA SER A 49 17.04 -2.92 -0.64
C SER A 49 17.16 -1.61 -1.43
N VAL A 50 17.65 -1.67 -2.68
CA VAL A 50 17.75 -0.48 -3.55
C VAL A 50 16.35 0.08 -3.84
N ARG A 51 15.39 -0.80 -4.17
CA ARG A 51 14.00 -0.39 -4.43
C ARG A 51 13.33 0.21 -3.19
N LEU A 52 13.58 -0.33 -2.00
CA LEU A 52 13.07 0.24 -0.74
C LEU A 52 13.63 1.64 -0.47
N HIS A 53 14.91 1.88 -0.80
CA HIS A 53 15.53 3.19 -0.63
C HIS A 53 14.86 4.25 -1.52
N GLU A 54 14.58 3.92 -2.78
CA GLU A 54 13.87 4.81 -3.71
C GLU A 54 12.43 5.09 -3.25
N ILE A 55 11.72 4.08 -2.74
CA ILE A 55 10.36 4.24 -2.18
C ILE A 55 10.36 5.25 -1.03
N GLU A 56 11.28 5.11 -0.09
CA GLU A 56 11.36 5.98 1.07
C GLU A 56 11.69 7.44 0.67
N TRP A 57 12.49 7.62 -0.38
CA TRP A 57 12.79 8.94 -0.95
C TRP A 57 11.54 9.59 -1.55
N HIS A 58 10.80 8.86 -2.39
CA HIS A 58 9.57 9.35 -2.99
C HIS A 58 8.47 9.62 -1.95
N ARG A 59 8.40 8.84 -0.87
CA ARG A 59 7.44 9.04 0.23
C ARG A 59 7.59 10.41 0.87
N LYS A 60 8.83 10.81 1.15
CA LYS A 60 9.13 12.12 1.75
C LYS A 60 8.76 13.26 0.81
N PHE A 61 9.06 13.11 -0.48
CA PHE A 61 8.73 14.12 -1.50
C PHE A 61 7.22 14.32 -1.66
N THR A 62 6.47 13.22 -1.78
CA THR A 62 5.00 13.24 -1.92
C THR A 62 4.32 13.87 -0.71
N LEU A 63 4.82 13.62 0.50
CA LEU A 63 4.31 14.24 1.72
C LEU A 63 4.49 15.77 1.72
N SER A 64 5.68 16.26 1.38
CA SER A 64 5.95 17.70 1.29
C SER A 64 5.11 18.38 0.20
N ALA A 65 4.96 17.75 -0.97
CA ALA A 65 4.12 18.24 -2.05
C ALA A 65 2.64 18.34 -1.62
N ALA A 66 2.13 17.34 -0.90
CA ALA A 66 0.77 17.34 -0.38
C ALA A 66 0.52 18.50 0.58
N CYS A 67 1.45 18.83 1.47
CA CYS A 67 1.33 19.99 2.37
C CYS A 67 1.16 21.31 1.61
N ILE A 68 1.90 21.50 0.51
CA ILE A 68 1.79 22.69 -0.34
C ILE A 68 0.42 22.75 -1.02
N VAL A 69 -0.04 21.63 -1.57
CA VAL A 69 -1.37 21.54 -2.20
C VAL A 69 -2.49 21.81 -1.19
N LEU A 70 -2.41 21.22 0.01
CA LEU A 70 -3.39 21.45 1.09
C LEU A 70 -3.40 22.90 1.56
N PHE A 71 -2.24 23.55 1.62
CA PHE A 71 -2.15 24.98 1.95
C PHE A 71 -2.83 25.85 0.89
N LEU A 72 -2.55 25.58 -0.39
CA LEU A 72 -3.16 26.30 -1.52
C LEU A 72 -4.66 26.08 -1.64
N ILE A 73 -5.19 24.95 -1.16
CA ILE A 73 -6.63 24.67 -1.08
C ILE A 73 -7.26 25.30 0.17
N GLY A 74 -6.55 25.24 1.31
CA GLY A 74 -7.01 25.77 2.59
C GLY A 74 -7.11 27.30 2.60
N ALA A 75 -6.19 27.99 1.91
CA ALA A 75 -6.18 29.46 1.81
C ALA A 75 -7.44 30.06 1.13
N PRO A 76 -7.86 29.64 -0.09
CA PRO A 76 -9.06 30.16 -0.75
C PRO A 76 -10.33 29.77 0.01
N LEU A 77 -10.41 28.55 0.55
CA LEU A 77 -11.56 28.13 1.37
C LEU A 77 -11.65 28.98 2.64
N GLY A 78 -10.52 29.21 3.33
CA GLY A 78 -10.46 30.06 4.51
C GLY A 78 -10.84 31.51 4.25
N ALA A 79 -10.44 32.08 3.10
CA ALA A 79 -10.76 33.46 2.73
C ALA A 79 -12.24 33.68 2.37
N ILE A 80 -12.89 32.69 1.75
CA ILE A 80 -14.31 32.76 1.38
C ILE A 80 -15.23 32.67 2.61
N ILE A 81 -14.84 31.89 3.62
CA ILE A 81 -15.67 31.56 4.78
C ILE A 81 -15.51 32.60 5.91
N ARG A 82 -15.59 33.90 5.60
CA ARG A 82 -15.49 34.99 6.59
C ARG A 82 -16.60 35.02 7.66
N LYS A 83 -17.54 34.06 7.65
CA LYS A 83 -18.52 33.80 8.75
C LYS A 83 -18.23 32.53 9.57
N GLY A 84 -17.23 31.71 9.22
CA GLY A 84 -16.78 30.54 9.99
C GLY A 84 -15.45 30.83 10.66
N GLY A 85 -15.29 30.44 11.92
CA GLY A 85 -14.08 30.73 12.70
C GLY A 85 -12.79 30.09 12.14
N LEU A 86 -11.64 30.46 12.72
CA LEU A 86 -10.29 30.02 12.33
C LEU A 86 -10.13 28.49 12.17
N GLY A 87 -10.98 27.69 12.81
CA GLY A 87 -10.92 26.22 12.76
C GLY A 87 -11.53 25.56 11.52
N THR A 88 -12.46 26.21 10.80
CA THR A 88 -13.12 25.59 9.63
C THR A 88 -12.12 25.13 8.56
N PRO A 89 -11.23 26.00 8.03
CA PRO A 89 -10.22 25.57 7.05
C PRO A 89 -9.23 24.53 7.61
N LEU A 90 -8.92 24.59 8.91
CA LEU A 90 -8.05 23.61 9.59
C LEU A 90 -8.67 22.20 9.59
N VAL A 91 -9.96 22.08 9.90
CA VAL A 91 -10.66 20.79 9.90
C VAL A 91 -10.66 20.17 8.51
N PHE A 92 -10.93 20.97 7.47
CA PHE A 92 -10.85 20.48 6.09
C PHE A 92 -9.44 20.02 5.72
N ALA A 93 -8.40 20.77 6.08
CA ALA A 93 -7.01 20.38 5.85
C ALA A 93 -6.68 19.02 6.49
N ILE A 94 -7.13 18.77 7.72
CA ILE A 94 -6.92 17.49 8.43
C ILE A 94 -7.65 16.34 7.72
N ILE A 95 -8.91 16.53 7.30
CA ILE A 95 -9.69 15.49 6.61
C ILE A 95 -8.99 15.07 5.32
N PHE A 96 -8.59 16.04 4.50
CA PHE A 96 -7.87 15.75 3.25
C PHE A 96 -6.48 15.15 3.50
N PHE A 97 -5.78 15.59 4.56
CA PHE A 97 -4.51 15.01 4.96
C PHE A 97 -4.63 13.53 5.32
N VAL A 98 -5.66 13.14 6.08
CA VAL A 98 -5.92 11.74 6.43
C VAL A 98 -6.26 10.91 5.19
N LEU A 99 -7.11 11.43 4.29
CA LEU A 99 -7.46 10.74 3.04
C LEU A 99 -6.22 10.50 2.16
N PHE A 100 -5.38 11.53 1.99
CA PHE A 100 -4.12 11.41 1.28
C PHE A 100 -3.20 10.38 1.92
N HIS A 101 -3.02 10.44 3.25
CA HIS A 101 -2.17 9.51 3.98
C HIS A 101 -2.65 8.07 3.83
N LEU A 102 -3.97 7.85 3.85
CA LEU A 102 -4.56 6.53 3.65
C LEU A 102 -4.30 6.01 2.23
N MET A 103 -4.52 6.84 1.20
CA MET A 103 -4.20 6.47 -0.19
C MET A 103 -2.71 6.19 -0.38
N ASN A 104 -1.84 6.99 0.23
CA ASN A 104 -0.39 6.79 0.17
C ASN A 104 0.02 5.47 0.85
N THR A 105 -0.61 5.12 1.97
CA THR A 105 -0.39 3.85 2.67
C THR A 105 -0.86 2.66 1.83
N VAL A 106 -2.00 2.79 1.14
CA VAL A 106 -2.50 1.75 0.22
C VAL A 106 -1.59 1.62 -1.00
N GLY A 107 -1.14 2.74 -1.58
CA GLY A 107 -0.15 2.74 -2.67
C GLY A 107 1.15 2.05 -2.29
N GLU A 108 1.64 2.29 -1.07
CA GLU A 108 2.83 1.63 -0.53
C GLU A 108 2.64 0.11 -0.42
N LYS A 109 1.45 -0.36 -0.02
CA LYS A 109 1.14 -1.80 0.01
C LYS A 109 1.18 -2.42 -1.38
N ILE A 110 0.63 -1.75 -2.39
CA ILE A 110 0.63 -2.21 -3.79
C ILE A 110 2.06 -2.31 -4.35
N VAL A 111 2.95 -1.38 -3.99
CA VAL A 111 4.37 -1.43 -4.38
C VAL A 111 5.13 -2.56 -3.66
N LYS A 112 4.84 -2.78 -2.37
CA LYS A 112 5.46 -3.86 -1.58
C LYS A 112 5.13 -5.25 -2.10
N GLU A 113 3.94 -5.42 -2.69
CA GLU A 113 3.56 -6.66 -3.38
C GLU A 113 4.26 -6.83 -4.74
N SER A 114 5.19 -5.95 -5.11
CA SER A 114 5.96 -5.97 -6.36
C SER A 114 5.11 -5.90 -7.64
N VAL A 115 3.87 -5.45 -7.53
CA VAL A 115 2.91 -5.34 -8.65
C VAL A 115 3.21 -4.12 -9.53
N THR A 116 3.82 -3.07 -8.97
CA THR A 116 4.15 -1.82 -9.69
C THR A 116 5.48 -1.22 -9.23
N THR A 117 6.08 -0.40 -10.09
CA THR A 117 7.31 0.35 -9.77
C THR A 117 7.07 1.34 -8.63
N ALA A 118 8.09 1.55 -7.80
CA ALA A 118 8.08 2.48 -6.67
C ALA A 118 7.57 3.88 -7.05
N PHE A 119 7.98 4.34 -8.23
CA PHE A 119 7.56 5.62 -8.80
C PHE A 119 6.05 5.66 -9.04
N ALA A 120 5.49 4.66 -9.72
CA ALA A 120 4.08 4.62 -10.09
C ALA A 120 3.18 4.55 -8.85
N GLY A 121 3.47 3.66 -7.89
CA GLY A 121 2.60 3.51 -6.72
C GLY A 121 2.60 4.71 -5.78
N MET A 122 3.73 5.41 -5.64
CA MET A 122 3.83 6.60 -4.79
C MET A 122 3.28 7.86 -5.47
N TRP A 123 3.43 7.98 -6.81
CA TRP A 123 2.86 9.10 -7.56
C TRP A 123 1.37 8.93 -7.84
N LEU A 124 0.84 7.72 -7.86
CA LEU A 124 -0.59 7.46 -8.06
C LEU A 124 -1.44 8.13 -6.98
N SER A 125 -0.99 8.14 -5.73
CA SER A 125 -1.68 8.85 -4.64
C SER A 125 -1.76 10.36 -4.89
N THR A 126 -0.67 10.98 -5.35
CA THR A 126 -0.63 12.41 -5.69
C THR A 126 -1.43 12.73 -6.96
N ALA A 127 -1.34 11.87 -7.98
CA ALA A 127 -2.06 12.00 -9.25
C ALA A 127 -3.58 11.87 -9.08
N VAL A 128 -4.04 11.14 -8.06
CA VAL A 128 -5.46 11.05 -7.69
C VAL A 128 -5.86 12.21 -6.77
N LEU A 129 -5.01 12.58 -5.81
CA LEU A 129 -5.32 13.64 -4.85
C LEU A 129 -5.44 15.02 -5.51
N ILE A 130 -4.54 15.38 -6.42
CA ILE A 130 -4.54 16.70 -7.08
C ILE A 130 -5.87 16.99 -7.79
N PRO A 131 -6.37 16.14 -8.70
CA PRO A 131 -7.62 16.40 -9.39
C PRO A 131 -8.82 16.33 -8.45
N ILE A 132 -8.83 15.41 -7.48
CA ILE A 132 -9.91 15.33 -6.48
C ILE A 132 -9.93 16.58 -5.61
N GLY A 133 -8.78 17.01 -5.09
CA GLY A 133 -8.64 18.20 -4.26
C GLY A 133 -9.03 19.46 -5.01
N PHE A 134 -8.55 19.62 -6.25
CA PHE A 134 -8.93 20.74 -7.11
C PHE A 134 -10.42 20.73 -7.44
N PHE A 135 -10.97 19.57 -7.85
CA PHE A 135 -12.38 19.43 -8.18
C PHE A 135 -13.29 19.69 -6.98
N LEU A 136 -12.96 19.15 -5.80
CA LEU A 136 -13.74 19.37 -4.59
C LEU A 136 -13.67 20.83 -4.15
N THR A 137 -12.50 21.46 -4.24
CA THR A 137 -12.32 22.88 -3.91
C THR A 137 -13.13 23.75 -4.86
N TYR A 138 -13.04 23.50 -6.16
CA TYR A 138 -13.80 24.21 -7.18
C TYR A 138 -15.30 24.09 -6.98
N LYS A 139 -15.79 22.88 -6.69
CA LYS A 139 -17.20 22.64 -6.42
C LYS A 139 -17.64 23.31 -5.10
N ALA A 140 -16.84 23.21 -4.05
CA ALA A 140 -17.11 23.84 -2.76
C ALA A 140 -17.09 25.38 -2.82
N MET A 141 -16.26 25.97 -3.69
CA MET A 141 -16.22 27.42 -3.93
C MET A 141 -17.45 27.92 -4.69
N ARG A 142 -17.98 27.13 -5.64
CA ARG A 142 -19.16 27.50 -6.45
C ARG A 142 -20.47 27.17 -5.77
N ASP A 143 -20.58 26.01 -5.12
CA ASP A 143 -21.72 25.61 -4.32
C ASP A 143 -21.58 26.20 -2.90
N SER A 144 -21.87 27.49 -2.76
CA SER A 144 -21.90 28.21 -1.48
C SER A 144 -22.87 27.62 -0.45
N GLN A 145 -23.66 26.60 -0.81
CA GLN A 145 -24.60 25.89 0.06
C GLN A 145 -24.04 24.65 0.78
N LEU A 146 -22.89 24.08 0.40
CA LEU A 146 -22.27 22.99 1.18
C LEU A 146 -21.78 23.47 2.56
N PHE A 147 -21.54 24.77 2.70
CA PHE A 147 -21.15 25.45 3.95
C PHE A 147 -22.33 26.07 4.71
N ASN A 148 -23.58 25.75 4.34
CA ASN A 148 -24.71 26.14 5.19
C ASN A 148 -24.81 25.16 6.37
N LYS A 149 -25.10 25.70 7.55
CA LYS A 149 -25.19 25.05 8.88
C LYS A 149 -25.97 23.71 8.85
N GLU A 150 -26.89 23.57 7.89
CA GLU A 150 -27.66 22.36 7.55
C GLU A 150 -26.80 21.13 7.21
N PHE A 151 -25.74 21.24 6.39
CA PHE A 151 -24.96 20.07 5.94
C PHE A 151 -24.05 19.52 7.05
N TYR A 152 -23.46 20.41 7.87
CA TYR A 152 -22.69 20.01 9.06
C TYR A 152 -23.56 19.26 10.07
N TYR A 153 -24.79 19.74 10.31
CA TYR A 153 -25.70 19.08 11.26
C TYR A 153 -26.18 17.72 10.73
N ARG A 154 -26.49 17.62 9.43
CA ARG A 154 -26.92 16.35 8.80
C ARG A 154 -25.81 15.30 8.75
N SER A 155 -24.59 15.69 8.37
CA SER A 155 -23.45 14.77 8.33
C SER A 155 -23.05 14.26 9.73
N TYR A 156 -23.06 15.13 10.75
CA TYR A 156 -22.85 14.72 12.15
C TYR A 156 -23.92 13.73 12.63
N VAL A 157 -25.19 13.94 12.30
CA VAL A 157 -26.29 13.03 12.67
C VAL A 157 -26.20 11.69 11.95
N GLN A 158 -25.78 11.67 10.68
CA GLN A 158 -25.58 10.42 9.92
C GLN A 158 -24.39 9.62 10.44
N LEU A 159 -23.26 10.27 10.74
CA LEU A 159 -22.10 9.63 11.37
C LEU A 159 -22.45 9.08 12.76
N LYS A 160 -23.20 9.84 13.57
CA LYS A 160 -23.71 9.35 14.85
C LYS A 160 -24.59 8.12 14.67
N LYS A 161 -25.54 8.13 13.71
CA LYS A 161 -26.41 6.97 13.41
C LYS A 161 -25.65 5.71 13.01
N ILE A 162 -24.60 5.84 12.20
CA ILE A 162 -23.73 4.71 11.81
C ILE A 162 -23.03 4.14 13.05
N PHE A 163 -22.54 5.01 13.94
CA PHE A 163 -21.88 4.59 15.17
C PHE A 163 -22.85 3.97 16.21
N THR A 164 -24.07 4.49 16.35
CA THR A 164 -25.09 3.88 17.23
C THR A 164 -25.65 2.57 16.68
N ASN A 165 -25.76 2.40 15.36
CA ASN A 165 -26.22 1.14 14.77
C ASN A 165 -25.20 0.02 14.93
N PHE A 166 -23.90 0.32 14.87
CA PHE A 166 -22.84 -0.65 15.15
C PHE A 166 -22.87 -1.16 16.60
N ASN A 167 -23.35 -0.34 17.55
CA ASN A 167 -23.41 -0.72 18.97
C ASN A 167 -24.69 -1.49 19.36
N LYS A 168 -25.64 -1.66 18.42
CA LYS A 168 -26.91 -2.39 18.65
C LYS A 168 -26.90 -3.84 18.19
N THR A 169 -25.91 -4.28 17.42
CA THR A 169 -25.80 -5.66 16.92
C THR A 169 -25.38 -6.67 18.00
N GLY A 170 -25.18 -6.24 19.25
CA GLY A 170 -24.78 -7.10 20.37
C GLY A 170 -25.89 -7.53 21.34
N LYS A 171 -27.17 -7.19 21.10
CA LYS A 171 -28.28 -7.58 21.99
C LYS A 171 -29.54 -7.98 21.21
N GLN A 172 -29.57 -9.20 20.69
CA GLN A 172 -30.82 -9.92 20.44
C GLN A 172 -30.93 -11.05 21.46
N LYS A 173 -31.83 -10.88 22.44
CA LYS A 173 -32.34 -11.96 23.30
C LYS A 173 -33.52 -12.60 22.57
N PRO A 174 -33.71 -13.94 22.64
CA PRO A 174 -34.80 -14.61 21.94
C PRO A 174 -36.08 -14.55 22.78
N ASP A 175 -37.12 -13.93 22.23
CA ASP A 175 -38.43 -13.82 22.87
C ASP A 175 -39.38 -14.83 22.21
N ASP A 176 -39.57 -15.94 22.93
CA ASP A 176 -40.75 -16.82 23.08
C ASP A 176 -41.79 -16.90 21.94
N TYR A 177 -41.90 -18.10 21.34
CA TYR A 177 -43.00 -18.47 20.43
C TYR A 177 -44.24 -18.88 21.24
N GLY A 178 -45.31 -18.10 21.16
CA GLY A 178 -46.59 -18.50 21.76
C GLY A 178 -47.79 -17.62 21.39
N GLN A 179 -48.48 -18.00 20.31
CA GLN A 179 -49.92 -17.77 20.01
C GLN A 179 -50.34 -16.33 19.62
N PRO A 180 -51.31 -16.13 18.69
CA PRO A 180 -52.70 -16.65 18.81
C PRO A 180 -53.38 -17.17 17.53
N THR A 181 -54.40 -18.00 17.80
CA THR A 181 -55.65 -18.30 17.04
C THR A 181 -55.63 -18.33 15.52
#